data_AF-A0A2N7C6I1-F1
#
_entry.id   AF-A0A2N7C6I1-F1
#
_cell.length_a   1.000
_cell.length_b   1.000
_cell.length_c   1.000
_cell.angle_alpha   90.00
_cell.angle_beta   90.00
_cell.angle_gamma   90.00
#
_symmetry.space_group_name_H-M   'P 1'
#
loop_
_entity.id
_entity.type
_entity.pdbx_description
1 polymer ?
#
loop_
_entity_poly.entity_id
_entity_poly.type
_entity_poly.pdbx_seq_one_letter_code
_entity_poly.pdbx_strand_id
1 'polypeptide(L)'
;MAGVPRELLLTEYGRGGLFYMVMSGIFKILCPATIFFSCGKKNIAIAFVGVVLSITIVASRSELSFSIYFLLVLFIHGMTKQDIIKTSKFICLFVFMAIVSTIFLQNRPMSDSLDAVYDIASVFFTYKAYSFHLAKFAIEASSHFENVFFSFFGFPFDSVLRKTFGKSIPIDSDFISNVRYLGVNPSTSRPYLANIMYPWWSWFYGSLGFLGLIIKALYTYVILVTSDRLRMPLTTSYVMFYILFGTTVSHPIMTITHFSSFILVVLLDFAMKNKIKLR
;
A
#
# COMPACT_ATOMS: atom_id res chain seq x y z
N MET A 1 -25.18 -10.18 3.20
CA MET A 1 -23.92 -10.93 3.37
C MET A 1 -22.81 -9.93 3.68
N ALA A 2 -22.19 -10.04 4.85
CA ALA A 2 -21.04 -9.20 5.22
C ALA A 2 -19.84 -9.59 4.34
N GLY A 3 -19.10 -8.60 3.83
CA GLY A 3 -17.90 -8.87 3.02
C GLY A 3 -16.86 -9.61 3.84
N VAL A 4 -16.31 -10.69 3.28
CA VAL A 4 -15.25 -11.48 3.92
C VAL A 4 -13.99 -10.61 4.05
N PRO A 5 -13.43 -10.42 5.25
CA PRO A 5 -12.16 -9.73 5.44
C PRO A 5 -11.06 -10.32 4.57
N ARG A 6 -10.18 -9.47 4.02
CA ARG A 6 -9.05 -9.85 3.14
C ARG A 6 -8.25 -11.04 3.68
N GLU A 7 -8.16 -11.15 4.99
CA GLU A 7 -7.35 -12.15 5.67
C GLU A 7 -8.09 -13.46 5.91
N LEU A 8 -9.42 -13.44 6.02
CA LEU A 8 -10.25 -14.64 5.99
C LEU A 8 -10.15 -15.33 4.63
N LEU A 9 -10.12 -14.55 3.54
CA LEU A 9 -9.79 -15.06 2.20
C LEU A 9 -8.38 -15.67 2.17
N LEU A 10 -7.39 -15.04 2.81
CA LEU A 10 -6.01 -15.53 2.84
C LEU A 10 -5.83 -16.81 3.67
N THR A 11 -6.55 -16.96 4.78
CA THR A 11 -6.59 -18.21 5.56
C THR A 11 -7.28 -19.34 4.79
N GLU A 12 -8.30 -19.01 3.99
CA GLU A 12 -9.02 -19.96 3.15
C GLU A 12 -8.13 -20.51 2.02
N TYR A 13 -7.16 -19.72 1.53
CA TYR A 13 -6.23 -20.13 0.47
C TYR A 13 -4.91 -20.77 0.95
N GLY A 14 -4.65 -20.86 2.26
CA GLY A 14 -3.45 -21.51 2.81
C GLY A 14 -2.13 -21.05 2.15
N ARG A 15 -1.35 -21.99 1.57
CA ARG A 15 -0.11 -21.68 0.83
C ARG A 15 -0.32 -20.75 -0.37
N GLY A 16 -1.51 -20.75 -0.97
CA GLY A 16 -1.89 -19.87 -2.07
C GLY A 16 -1.96 -18.39 -1.67
N GLY A 17 -2.26 -18.10 -0.39
CA GLY A 17 -2.34 -16.73 0.12
C GLY A 17 -1.00 -15.99 0.07
N LEU A 18 0.11 -16.66 0.43
CA LEU A 18 1.45 -16.06 0.39
C LEU A 18 1.93 -15.83 -1.05
N PHE A 19 1.70 -16.81 -1.93
CA PHE A 19 2.00 -16.66 -3.36
C PHE A 19 1.21 -15.48 -3.96
N TYR A 20 -0.07 -15.38 -3.63
CA TYR A 20 -0.91 -14.23 -4.01
C TYR A 20 -0.32 -12.90 -3.49
N MET A 21 0.06 -12.81 -2.22
CA MET A 21 0.61 -11.57 -1.65
C MET A 21 1.83 -11.07 -2.43
N VAL A 22 2.73 -12.00 -2.76
CA VAL A 22 3.93 -11.70 -3.54
C VAL A 22 3.56 -11.28 -4.97
N MET A 23 2.71 -12.06 -5.65
CA MET A 23 2.31 -11.78 -7.04
C MET A 23 1.50 -10.49 -7.19
N SER A 24 0.61 -10.19 -6.25
CA SER A 24 -0.14 -8.94 -6.18
C SER A 24 0.79 -7.75 -5.97
N GLY A 25 1.77 -7.88 -5.07
CA GLY A 25 2.85 -6.91 -4.87
C GLY A 25 3.67 -6.67 -6.14
N ILE A 26 3.94 -7.73 -6.92
CA ILE A 26 4.65 -7.64 -8.19
C ILE A 26 3.84 -6.87 -9.23
N PHE A 27 2.61 -7.29 -9.49
CA PHE A 27 1.85 -6.75 -10.62
C PHE A 27 1.39 -5.31 -10.41
N LYS A 28 1.07 -4.91 -9.18
CA LYS A 28 0.68 -3.52 -8.89
C LYS A 28 1.82 -2.50 -9.08
N ILE A 29 3.07 -2.97 -9.09
CA ILE A 29 4.27 -2.15 -9.36
C ILE A 29 4.64 -2.26 -10.84
N LEU A 30 4.61 -3.48 -11.40
CA LEU A 30 4.97 -3.71 -12.81
C LEU A 30 4.00 -3.03 -13.78
N CYS A 31 2.70 -3.00 -13.50
CA CYS A 31 1.73 -2.38 -14.40
C CYS A 31 2.03 -0.89 -14.63
N PRO A 32 2.11 -0.04 -13.58
CA PRO A 32 2.49 1.36 -13.77
C PRO A 32 3.92 1.53 -14.31
N ALA A 33 4.89 0.70 -13.90
CA ALA A 33 6.25 0.77 -14.41
C ALA A 33 6.34 0.48 -15.92
N THR A 34 5.67 -0.58 -16.40
CA THR A 34 5.66 -0.95 -17.83
C THR A 34 5.00 0.10 -18.71
N ILE A 35 4.01 0.83 -18.18
CA ILE A 35 3.40 1.99 -18.84
C ILE A 35 4.39 3.16 -18.90
N PHE A 36 4.98 3.53 -17.76
CA PHE A 36 5.92 4.66 -17.66
C PHE A 36 7.14 4.46 -18.56
N PHE A 37 7.77 3.28 -18.52
CA PHE A 37 8.93 2.96 -19.36
C PHE A 37 8.56 2.57 -20.80
N SER A 38 7.31 2.75 -21.22
CA SER A 38 6.82 2.47 -22.58
C SER A 38 7.26 1.09 -23.10
N CYS A 39 7.14 0.06 -22.25
CA CYS A 39 7.49 -1.30 -22.61
C CYS A 39 6.62 -1.83 -23.77
N GLY A 40 7.07 -2.89 -24.45
CA GLY A 40 6.31 -3.50 -25.54
C GLY A 40 4.89 -3.91 -25.13
N LYS A 41 3.93 -3.82 -26.07
CA LYS A 41 2.49 -4.09 -25.83
C LYS A 41 2.23 -5.42 -25.11
N LYS A 42 3.03 -6.45 -25.41
CA LYS A 42 2.96 -7.77 -24.75
C LYS A 42 3.23 -7.67 -23.24
N ASN A 43 4.25 -6.93 -22.82
CA ASN A 43 4.63 -6.79 -21.42
C ASN A 43 3.59 -5.97 -20.66
N ILE A 44 3.05 -4.92 -21.29
CA ILE A 44 1.94 -4.13 -20.73
C ILE A 44 0.71 -5.02 -20.53
N ALA A 45 0.35 -5.85 -21.52
CA ALA A 45 -0.78 -6.77 -21.41
C ALA A 45 -0.60 -7.80 -20.28
N ILE A 46 0.58 -8.39 -20.14
CA ILE A 46 0.90 -9.33 -19.05
C ILE A 46 0.75 -8.65 -17.69
N ALA A 47 1.32 -7.45 -17.52
CA ALA A 47 1.26 -6.72 -16.27
C ALA A 47 -0.19 -6.32 -15.91
N PHE A 48 -0.96 -5.90 -16.92
CA PHE A 48 -2.37 -5.55 -16.75
C PHE A 48 -3.23 -6.76 -16.36
N VAL A 49 -3.08 -7.89 -17.05
CA VAL A 49 -3.78 -9.14 -16.70
C VAL A 49 -3.43 -9.57 -15.28
N GLY A 50 -2.17 -9.47 -14.88
CA GLY A 50 -1.74 -9.78 -13.52
C GLY A 50 -2.40 -8.90 -12.44
N VAL A 51 -2.56 -7.60 -12.70
CA VAL A 51 -3.30 -6.69 -11.81
C VAL A 51 -4.78 -7.06 -11.76
N VAL A 52 -5.42 -7.32 -12.91
CA VAL A 52 -6.83 -7.72 -12.97
C VAL A 52 -7.07 -9.00 -12.18
N LEU A 53 -6.24 -10.03 -12.35
CA LEU A 53 -6.32 -11.28 -11.58
C LEU A 53 -6.15 -11.00 -10.08
N SER A 54 -5.21 -10.13 -9.71
CA SER A 54 -4.97 -9.77 -8.30
C SER A 54 -6.17 -9.06 -7.66
N ILE A 55 -6.90 -8.26 -8.46
CA ILE A 55 -8.14 -7.59 -8.05
C ILE A 55 -9.28 -8.59 -7.96
N THR A 56 -9.47 -9.47 -8.94
CA THR A 56 -10.57 -10.43 -8.96
C THR A 56 -10.50 -11.39 -7.77
N ILE A 57 -9.30 -11.87 -7.42
CA ILE A 57 -9.11 -12.82 -6.31
C ILE A 57 -9.46 -12.21 -4.95
N VAL A 58 -9.16 -10.91 -4.73
CA VAL A 58 -9.31 -10.29 -3.39
C VAL A 58 -10.39 -9.20 -3.35
N ALA A 59 -11.01 -8.94 -4.50
CA ALA A 59 -11.89 -7.80 -4.71
C ALA A 59 -11.30 -6.51 -4.11
N SER A 60 -10.00 -6.24 -4.28
CA SER A 60 -9.33 -5.20 -3.48
C SER A 60 -9.18 -3.87 -4.24
N ARG A 61 -9.85 -2.82 -3.73
CA ARG A 61 -9.72 -1.45 -4.26
C ARG A 61 -8.37 -0.82 -3.95
N SER A 62 -7.69 -1.26 -2.89
CA SER A 62 -6.42 -0.68 -2.48
C SER A 62 -5.27 -1.00 -3.45
N GLU A 63 -5.32 -2.11 -4.17
CA GLU A 63 -4.32 -2.45 -5.20
C GLU A 63 -4.46 -1.56 -6.45
N LEU A 64 -5.71 -1.23 -6.82
CA LEU A 64 -6.01 -0.24 -7.87
C LEU A 64 -5.55 1.16 -7.46
N SER A 65 -5.92 1.61 -6.25
CA SER A 65 -5.50 2.90 -5.73
C SER A 65 -3.97 3.01 -5.64
N PHE A 66 -3.29 1.96 -5.18
CA PHE A 66 -1.83 1.89 -5.16
C PHE A 66 -1.26 2.08 -6.58
N SER A 67 -1.76 1.33 -7.56
CA SER A 67 -1.26 1.39 -8.94
C SER A 67 -1.42 2.79 -9.55
N ILE A 68 -2.57 3.45 -9.30
CA ILE A 68 -2.84 4.82 -9.77
C ILE A 68 -1.89 5.81 -9.09
N TYR A 69 -1.80 5.80 -7.76
CA TYR A 69 -0.95 6.74 -7.02
C TYR A 69 0.53 6.54 -7.33
N PHE A 70 1.00 5.30 -7.46
CA PHE A 70 2.37 5.01 -7.84
C PHE A 70 2.68 5.49 -9.26
N LEU A 71 1.74 5.33 -10.21
CA LEU A 71 1.87 5.90 -11.55
C LEU A 71 1.98 7.43 -11.52
N LEU A 72 1.17 8.10 -10.68
CA LEU A 72 1.24 9.55 -10.50
C LEU A 72 2.58 10.01 -9.93
N VAL A 73 3.17 9.25 -9.00
CA VAL A 73 4.49 9.56 -8.44
C VAL A 73 5.60 9.34 -9.47
N LEU A 74 5.53 8.29 -10.28
CA LEU A 74 6.51 8.04 -11.34
C LEU A 74 6.64 9.23 -12.31
N PHE A 75 5.54 9.95 -12.54
CA PHE A 75 5.54 11.14 -13.38
C PHE A 75 6.33 12.33 -12.85
N ILE A 76 6.64 12.37 -11.56
CA ILE A 76 7.53 13.39 -11.00
C ILE A 76 8.92 13.31 -11.68
N HIS A 77 9.33 12.13 -12.14
CA HIS A 77 10.63 11.93 -12.80
C HIS A 77 10.65 12.28 -14.30
N GLY A 78 9.55 12.78 -14.86
CA GLY A 78 9.49 13.28 -16.22
C GLY A 78 8.18 12.93 -16.92
N MET A 79 7.45 13.96 -17.36
CA MET A 79 6.26 13.79 -18.20
C MET A 79 6.44 14.49 -19.54
N THR A 80 6.05 13.80 -20.61
CA THR A 80 5.65 14.47 -21.85
C THR A 80 4.14 14.61 -21.91
N LYS A 81 3.63 15.55 -22.73
CA LYS A 81 2.19 15.73 -22.98
C LYS A 81 1.52 14.44 -23.48
N GLN A 82 2.25 13.61 -24.22
CA GLN A 82 1.75 12.32 -24.71
C GLN A 82 1.60 11.30 -23.58
N ASP A 83 2.46 11.35 -22.57
CA ASP A 83 2.39 10.46 -21.40
C ASP A 83 1.17 10.78 -20.53
N ILE A 84 0.80 12.07 -20.39
CA ILE A 84 -0.44 12.50 -19.71
C ILE A 84 -1.67 11.83 -20.35
N ILE A 85 -1.78 11.89 -21.68
CA ILE A 85 -2.95 11.37 -22.42
C ILE A 85 -3.02 9.85 -22.36
N LYS A 86 -1.89 9.14 -22.50
CA LYS A 86 -1.87 7.68 -22.34
C LYS A 86 -2.32 7.29 -20.93
N THR A 87 -1.84 8.03 -19.95
CA THR A 87 -2.12 7.76 -18.54
C THR A 87 -3.56 8.04 -18.17
N SER A 88 -4.16 9.14 -18.65
CA SER A 88 -5.56 9.42 -18.36
C SER A 88 -6.47 8.28 -18.82
N LYS A 89 -6.19 7.68 -19.99
CA LYS A 89 -6.88 6.47 -20.45
C LYS A 89 -6.71 5.29 -19.49
N PHE A 90 -5.51 5.04 -18.99
CA PHE A 90 -5.26 3.99 -18.00
C PHE A 90 -5.95 4.26 -16.67
N ILE A 91 -5.91 5.48 -16.15
CA ILE A 91 -6.60 5.87 -14.92
C ILE A 91 -8.11 5.67 -15.09
N CYS A 92 -8.70 6.14 -16.19
CA CYS A 92 -10.12 5.92 -16.49
C CYS A 92 -10.46 4.43 -16.54
N LEU A 93 -9.63 3.60 -17.17
CA LEU A 93 -9.82 2.15 -17.21
C LEU A 93 -9.75 1.52 -15.81
N PHE A 94 -8.78 1.93 -14.98
CA PHE A 94 -8.64 1.43 -13.61
C PHE A 94 -9.82 1.86 -12.72
N VAL A 95 -10.30 3.09 -12.87
CA VAL A 95 -11.50 3.59 -12.17
C VAL A 95 -12.73 2.80 -12.62
N PHE A 96 -12.89 2.56 -13.92
CA PHE A 96 -13.97 1.72 -14.44
C PHE A 96 -13.91 0.30 -13.87
N MET A 97 -12.73 -0.33 -13.86
CA MET A 97 -12.53 -1.64 -13.24
C MET A 97 -12.83 -1.64 -11.74
N ALA A 98 -12.51 -0.56 -11.03
CA ALA A 98 -12.84 -0.42 -9.60
C ALA A 98 -14.36 -0.37 -9.37
N ILE A 99 -15.10 0.33 -10.25
CA ILE A 99 -16.57 0.40 -10.21
C ILE A 99 -17.17 -0.98 -10.51
N VAL A 100 -16.74 -1.63 -11.58
CA VAL A 100 -17.19 -2.98 -11.96
C VAL A 100 -16.91 -3.98 -10.84
N SER A 101 -15.70 -3.98 -10.27
CA SER A 101 -15.35 -4.84 -9.13
C SER A 101 -16.24 -4.55 -7.91
N THR A 102 -16.55 -3.28 -7.65
CA THR A 102 -17.42 -2.89 -6.53
C THR A 102 -18.85 -3.38 -6.68
N ILE A 103 -19.43 -3.20 -7.87
CA ILE A 103 -20.83 -3.55 -8.14
C ILE A 103 -20.99 -5.06 -8.24
N PHE A 104 -20.20 -5.71 -9.09
CA PHE A 104 -20.40 -7.11 -9.45
C PHE A 104 -19.70 -8.09 -8.50
N LEU A 105 -18.49 -7.79 -8.03
CA LEU A 105 -17.73 -8.73 -7.19
C LEU A 105 -18.01 -8.57 -5.70
N GLN A 106 -18.16 -7.32 -5.22
CA GLN A 106 -18.41 -7.07 -3.79
C GLN A 106 -19.89 -6.99 -3.42
N ASN A 107 -20.79 -7.02 -4.41
CA ASN A 107 -22.22 -6.83 -4.24
C ASN A 107 -22.55 -5.65 -3.30
N ARG A 108 -21.79 -4.57 -3.44
CA ARG A 108 -22.01 -3.32 -2.69
C ARG A 108 -22.84 -2.43 -3.60
N PRO A 109 -24.16 -2.28 -3.34
CA PRO A 109 -24.96 -1.32 -4.10
C PRO A 109 -24.33 0.06 -3.90
N MET A 110 -24.06 0.74 -5.01
CA MET A 110 -23.75 2.17 -4.94
C MET A 110 -25.06 2.91 -4.67
N SER A 111 -25.01 3.88 -3.77
CA SER A 111 -26.09 4.84 -3.60
C SER A 111 -26.37 5.53 -4.95
N ASP A 112 -27.62 5.89 -5.20
CA ASP A 112 -27.98 6.51 -6.47
C ASP A 112 -27.39 7.93 -6.56
N SER A 113 -26.96 8.31 -7.77
CA SER A 113 -26.66 9.70 -8.14
C SER A 113 -25.56 10.40 -7.31
N LEU A 114 -25.82 11.61 -6.80
CA LEU A 114 -24.85 12.45 -6.07
C LEU A 114 -24.52 11.90 -4.67
N ASP A 115 -25.40 11.11 -4.08
CA ASP A 115 -25.17 10.48 -2.78
C ASP A 115 -24.01 9.48 -2.82
N ALA A 116 -23.75 8.84 -3.96
CA ALA A 116 -22.55 8.03 -4.15
C ALA A 116 -21.26 8.83 -4.01
N VAL A 117 -21.23 10.06 -4.53
CA VAL A 117 -20.05 10.92 -4.46
C VAL A 117 -19.82 11.36 -3.02
N TYR A 118 -20.90 11.75 -2.33
CA TYR A 118 -20.85 12.08 -0.91
C TYR A 118 -20.40 10.89 -0.06
N ASP A 119 -20.94 9.70 -0.30
CA ASP A 119 -20.56 8.48 0.42
C ASP A 119 -19.09 8.12 0.19
N ILE A 120 -18.58 8.24 -1.04
CA ILE A 120 -17.16 8.02 -1.35
C ILE A 120 -16.28 9.03 -0.59
N ALA A 121 -16.63 10.32 -0.62
CA ALA A 121 -15.89 11.36 0.07
C ALA A 121 -15.91 11.16 1.60
N SER A 122 -17.10 10.93 2.16
CA SER A 122 -17.30 10.65 3.58
C SER A 122 -16.48 9.45 4.02
N VAL A 123 -16.55 8.34 3.29
CA VAL A 123 -15.72 7.14 3.55
C VAL A 123 -14.23 7.49 3.51
N PHE A 124 -13.77 8.19 2.47
CA PHE A 124 -12.35 8.57 2.36
C PHE A 124 -11.85 9.38 3.57
N PHE A 125 -12.56 10.46 3.93
CA PHE A 125 -12.18 11.30 5.06
C PHE A 125 -12.30 10.56 6.39
N THR A 126 -13.34 9.73 6.54
CA THR A 126 -13.57 8.90 7.72
C THR A 126 -12.41 7.93 7.96
N TYR A 127 -11.96 7.19 6.95
CA TYR A 127 -10.79 6.30 7.08
C TYR A 127 -9.49 7.07 7.34
N LYS A 128 -9.33 8.26 6.77
CA LYS A 128 -8.16 9.12 7.06
C LYS A 128 -8.19 9.63 8.51
N ALA A 129 -9.33 10.08 9.01
CA ALA A 129 -9.49 10.54 10.39
C ALA A 129 -9.32 9.38 11.39
N TYR A 130 -9.92 8.22 11.13
CA TYR A 130 -9.80 7.06 11.99
C TYR A 130 -8.37 6.52 12.08
N SER A 131 -7.53 6.75 11.07
CA SER A 131 -6.10 6.39 11.16
C SER A 131 -5.40 7.06 12.34
N PHE A 132 -5.79 8.29 12.71
CA PHE A 132 -5.28 8.99 13.90
C PHE A 132 -5.84 8.40 15.19
N HIS A 133 -7.11 8.00 15.20
CA HIS A 133 -7.69 7.31 16.36
C HIS A 133 -7.00 5.95 16.59
N LEU A 134 -6.74 5.22 15.51
CA LEU A 134 -6.07 3.92 15.54
C LEU A 134 -4.59 4.04 15.89
N ALA A 135 -3.94 5.18 15.63
CA ALA A 135 -2.54 5.42 15.97
C ALA A 135 -2.20 5.14 17.44
N LYS A 136 -3.16 5.29 18.38
CA LYS A 136 -2.95 5.01 19.81
C LYS A 136 -2.40 3.60 20.07
N PHE A 137 -2.88 2.60 19.32
CA PHE A 137 -2.47 1.22 19.50
C PHE A 137 -1.06 0.96 18.94
N ALA A 138 -0.68 1.64 17.86
CA ALA A 138 0.69 1.62 17.36
C ALA A 138 1.65 2.26 18.37
N ILE A 139 1.21 3.37 18.97
CA ILE A 139 1.97 4.09 20.00
C ILE A 139 2.19 3.19 21.21
N GLU A 140 1.13 2.57 21.72
CA GLU A 140 1.19 1.59 22.82
C GLU A 140 2.14 0.43 22.48
N ALA A 141 1.98 -0.22 21.33
CA ALA A 141 2.84 -1.34 20.93
C ALA A 141 4.32 -0.92 20.76
N SER A 142 4.57 0.27 20.21
CA SER A 142 5.92 0.79 19.98
C SER A 142 6.66 1.22 21.25
N SER A 143 5.96 1.41 22.36
CA SER A 143 6.56 1.76 23.65
C SER A 143 7.41 0.63 24.25
N HIS A 144 7.17 -0.61 23.81
CA HIS A 144 7.99 -1.75 24.21
C HIS A 144 9.37 -1.67 23.56
N PHE A 145 10.42 -1.87 24.34
CA PHE A 145 11.81 -1.80 23.86
C PHE A 145 12.07 -2.72 22.64
N GLU A 146 11.45 -3.90 22.63
CA GLU A 146 11.51 -4.88 21.53
C GLU A 146 10.92 -4.36 20.21
N ASN A 147 10.18 -3.25 20.22
CA ASN A 147 9.49 -2.66 19.08
C ASN A 147 10.10 -1.35 18.60
N VAL A 148 11.10 -0.80 19.29
CA VAL A 148 11.65 0.53 18.98
C VAL A 148 12.16 0.64 17.55
N PHE A 149 12.85 -0.40 17.06
CA PHE A 149 13.38 -0.40 15.70
C PHE A 149 12.37 -0.82 14.62
N PHE A 150 11.15 -1.23 15.01
CA PHE A 150 10.09 -1.52 14.04
C PHE A 150 9.75 -0.29 13.19
N SER A 151 9.83 0.91 13.78
CA SER A 151 9.58 2.19 13.09
C SER A 151 10.51 2.43 11.89
N PHE A 152 11.68 1.80 11.88
CA PHE A 152 12.67 1.90 10.80
C PHE A 152 12.56 0.71 9.84
N PHE A 153 12.57 -0.50 10.40
CA PHE A 153 12.82 -1.73 9.64
C PHE A 153 11.58 -2.60 9.46
N GLY A 154 10.46 -2.29 10.10
CA GLY A 154 9.19 -3.01 9.98
C GLY A 154 9.31 -4.54 10.12
N PHE A 155 8.67 -5.26 9.20
CA PHE A 155 8.57 -6.72 9.19
C PHE A 155 9.91 -7.46 9.33
N PRO A 156 10.99 -7.13 8.58
CA PRO A 156 12.30 -7.76 8.75
C PRO A 156 12.79 -7.80 10.20
N PHE A 157 12.69 -6.69 10.93
CA PHE A 157 13.16 -6.60 12.30
C PHE A 157 12.28 -7.42 13.25
N ASP A 158 10.95 -7.32 13.10
CA ASP A 158 10.02 -8.14 13.89
C ASP A 158 10.24 -9.64 13.68
N SER A 159 10.44 -10.06 12.42
CA SER A 159 10.65 -11.45 12.06
C SER A 159 11.93 -12.03 12.65
N VAL A 160 13.03 -11.26 12.66
CA VAL A 160 14.29 -11.68 13.29
C VAL A 160 14.10 -11.80 14.79
N LEU A 161 13.62 -10.76 15.47
CA LEU A 161 13.45 -10.77 16.91
C LEU A 161 12.52 -11.88 17.40
N ARG A 162 11.41 -12.12 16.69
CA ARG A 162 10.49 -13.21 17.02
C ARG A 162 11.18 -14.57 16.99
N LYS A 163 12.01 -14.83 15.97
CA LYS A 163 12.71 -16.10 15.81
C LYS A 163 13.87 -16.28 16.78
N THR A 164 14.58 -15.21 17.11
CA THR A 164 15.81 -15.30 17.93
C THR A 164 15.57 -15.08 19.42
N PHE A 165 14.61 -14.24 19.81
CA PHE A 165 14.43 -13.81 21.20
C PHE A 165 13.04 -14.11 21.78
N GLY A 166 12.08 -14.65 21.00
CA GLY A 166 10.77 -15.04 21.54
C GLY A 166 9.96 -13.85 22.06
N LYS A 167 9.77 -12.86 21.18
CA LYS A 167 9.16 -11.57 21.48
C LYS A 167 7.80 -11.65 22.19
N SER A 168 7.63 -10.81 23.22
CA SER A 168 6.42 -10.78 24.05
C SER A 168 5.19 -10.23 23.29
N ILE A 169 5.38 -9.21 22.45
CA ILE A 169 4.33 -8.56 21.66
C ILE A 169 4.82 -8.49 20.20
N PRO A 170 4.58 -9.54 19.39
CA PRO A 170 4.94 -9.53 17.98
C PRO A 170 4.03 -8.61 17.17
N ILE A 171 4.61 -7.86 16.24
CA ILE A 171 3.86 -7.07 15.25
C ILE A 171 3.69 -7.96 14.02
N ASP A 172 2.89 -9.00 14.19
CA ASP A 172 2.66 -10.01 13.16
C ASP A 172 1.33 -9.80 12.42
N SER A 173 0.98 -10.76 11.58
CA SER A 173 -0.26 -10.70 10.81
C SER A 173 -1.48 -10.52 11.71
N ASP A 174 -1.53 -11.16 12.88
CA ASP A 174 -2.69 -11.07 13.78
C ASP A 174 -2.81 -9.69 14.40
N PHE A 175 -1.68 -9.07 14.74
CA PHE A 175 -1.66 -7.68 15.20
C PHE A 175 -2.15 -6.71 14.12
N ILE A 176 -1.77 -6.92 12.86
CA ILE A 176 -2.11 -6.04 11.73
C ILE A 176 -3.54 -6.27 11.21
N SER A 177 -4.02 -7.50 11.34
CA SER A 177 -5.31 -7.94 10.81
C SER A 177 -6.49 -7.65 11.71
N ASN A 178 -6.23 -7.40 13.00
CA ASN A 178 -7.28 -7.26 13.98
C ASN A 178 -8.17 -6.05 13.66
N VAL A 179 -9.37 -6.34 13.16
CA VAL A 179 -10.30 -5.35 12.65
C VAL A 179 -10.96 -4.63 13.82
N ARG A 180 -10.81 -3.32 13.90
CA ARG A 180 -11.42 -2.51 14.95
C ARG A 180 -12.71 -1.88 14.45
N TYR A 181 -13.72 -1.90 15.31
CA TYR A 181 -14.98 -1.21 15.08
C TYR A 181 -14.79 0.29 15.29
N LEU A 182 -15.18 1.06 14.27
CA LEU A 182 -15.01 2.51 14.23
C LEU A 182 -16.33 3.27 14.33
N GLY A 183 -17.46 2.59 14.21
CA GLY A 183 -18.79 3.20 14.20
C GLY A 183 -19.70 2.54 13.17
N VAL A 184 -20.87 3.12 12.92
CA VAL A 184 -21.81 2.67 11.87
C VAL A 184 -22.01 3.79 10.86
N ASN A 185 -22.07 3.44 9.57
CA ASN A 185 -22.48 4.37 8.52
C ASN A 185 -23.96 4.72 8.72
N PRO A 186 -24.32 6.01 8.93
CA PRO A 186 -25.69 6.42 9.22
C PRO A 186 -26.66 6.18 8.05
N SER A 187 -26.17 6.17 6.81
CA SER A 187 -27.00 6.00 5.60
C SER A 187 -27.24 4.52 5.25
N THR A 188 -26.28 3.64 5.55
CA THR A 188 -26.36 2.22 5.16
C THR A 188 -26.51 1.24 6.33
N SER A 189 -26.45 1.74 7.57
CA SER A 189 -26.45 0.96 8.81
C SER A 189 -25.36 -0.13 8.88
N ARG A 190 -24.34 -0.05 8.02
CA ARG A 190 -23.21 -0.99 7.99
C ARG A 190 -22.09 -0.50 8.91
N PRO A 191 -21.42 -1.39 9.68
CA PRO A 191 -20.33 -0.99 10.54
C PRO A 191 -19.12 -0.51 9.71
N TYR A 192 -18.50 0.59 10.15
CA TYR A 192 -17.15 0.95 9.76
C TYR A 192 -16.18 0.03 10.51
N LEU A 193 -15.57 -0.85 9.74
CA LEU A 193 -14.57 -1.79 10.19
C LEU A 193 -13.28 -1.46 9.45
N ALA A 194 -12.20 -1.23 10.18
CA ALA A 194 -10.89 -1.08 9.57
C ALA A 194 -9.91 -2.07 10.19
N ASN A 195 -9.11 -2.69 9.33
CA ASN A 195 -7.87 -3.30 9.77
C ASN A 195 -7.01 -2.23 10.44
N ILE A 196 -6.15 -2.69 11.32
CA ILE A 196 -5.12 -1.91 11.98
C ILE A 196 -4.11 -1.40 10.94
N MET A 197 -4.50 -0.36 10.22
CA MET A 197 -3.67 0.38 9.28
C MET A 197 -3.16 1.59 10.02
N TYR A 198 -2.03 1.41 10.70
CA TYR A 198 -1.45 2.46 11.52
C TYR A 198 -0.60 3.40 10.68
N PRO A 199 -0.80 4.73 10.83
CA PRO A 199 0.05 5.70 10.20
C PRO A 199 1.52 5.46 10.53
N TRP A 200 2.38 5.51 9.52
CA TRP A 200 3.81 5.27 9.71
C TRP A 200 4.42 6.22 10.75
N TRP A 201 3.96 7.47 10.81
CA TRP A 201 4.43 8.45 11.79
C TRP A 201 4.19 8.02 13.24
N SER A 202 3.13 7.25 13.50
CA SER A 202 2.74 6.87 14.87
C SER A 202 3.73 5.92 15.52
N TRP A 203 4.38 5.07 14.72
CA TRP A 203 5.45 4.18 15.19
C TRP A 203 6.67 4.96 15.68
N PHE A 204 7.08 5.98 14.93
CA PHE A 204 8.17 6.85 15.34
C PHE A 204 7.80 7.69 16.57
N TYR A 205 6.58 8.22 16.59
CA TYR A 205 6.11 9.01 17.72
C TYR A 205 6.00 8.17 19.00
N GLY A 206 5.50 6.94 18.92
CA GLY A 206 5.35 6.11 20.11
C GLY A 206 6.68 5.55 20.63
N SER A 207 7.66 5.28 19.76
CA SER A 207 8.97 4.79 20.22
C SER A 207 9.90 5.90 20.72
N LEU A 208 9.79 7.13 20.18
CA LEU A 208 10.77 8.21 20.40
C LEU A 208 10.12 9.56 20.74
N GLY A 209 8.82 9.61 21.00
CA GLY A 209 8.07 10.84 21.27
C GLY A 209 8.07 11.82 20.09
N PHE A 210 7.96 13.11 20.39
CA PHE A 210 7.99 14.17 19.38
C PHE A 210 9.28 14.16 18.55
N LEU A 211 10.43 13.84 19.16
CA LEU A 211 11.71 13.71 18.46
C LEU A 211 11.68 12.61 17.39
N GLY A 212 10.87 11.57 17.58
CA GLY A 212 10.64 10.53 16.60
C GLY A 212 10.18 11.06 15.25
N LEU A 213 9.37 12.12 15.22
CA LEU A 213 8.90 12.73 13.97
C LEU A 213 10.03 13.42 13.20
N ILE A 214 10.97 14.05 13.91
CA ILE A 214 12.18 14.64 13.32
C ILE A 214 13.08 13.51 12.78
N ILE A 215 13.26 12.44 13.56
CA ILE A 215 14.04 11.27 13.15
C ILE A 215 13.41 10.59 11.92
N LYS A 216 12.09 10.51 11.84
CA LYS A 216 11.37 10.03 10.64
C LYS A 216 11.71 10.88 9.43
N ALA A 217 11.66 12.20 9.56
CA ALA A 217 11.97 13.11 8.46
C ALA A 217 13.41 12.89 7.97
N LEU A 218 14.38 12.82 8.88
CA LEU A 218 15.78 12.53 8.56
C LEU A 218 15.94 11.15 7.90
N TYR A 219 15.29 10.12 8.46
CA TYR A 219 15.31 8.77 7.91
C TYR A 219 14.78 8.73 6.46
N THR A 220 13.62 9.36 6.22
CA THR A 220 13.04 9.43 4.87
C THR A 220 13.93 10.22 3.91
N TYR A 221 14.54 11.31 4.38
CA TYR A 221 15.46 12.12 3.59
C TYR A 221 16.70 11.32 3.18
N VAL A 222 17.32 10.60 4.12
CA VAL A 222 18.49 9.77 3.85
C VAL A 222 18.18 8.69 2.82
N ILE A 223 17.03 8.01 2.94
CA ILE A 223 16.61 7.00 1.96
C ILE A 223 16.44 7.63 0.57
N LEU A 224 15.70 8.74 0.47
CA LEU A 224 15.44 9.40 -0.81
C LEU A 224 16.73 9.89 -1.48
N VAL A 225 17.62 10.53 -0.73
CA VAL A 225 18.91 11.00 -1.26
C VAL A 225 19.78 9.82 -1.69
N THR A 226 19.77 8.73 -0.94
CA THR A 226 20.55 7.54 -1.28
C THR A 226 20.01 6.88 -2.54
N SER A 227 18.70 6.67 -2.65
CA SER A 227 18.08 6.05 -3.84
C SER A 227 18.26 6.91 -5.09
N ASP A 228 18.16 8.23 -4.95
CA ASP A 228 18.41 9.19 -6.04
C ASP A 228 19.88 9.16 -6.50
N ARG A 229 20.85 9.22 -5.56
CA ARG A 229 22.28 9.11 -5.88
C ARG A 229 22.65 7.78 -6.54
N LEU A 230 21.98 6.70 -6.16
CA LEU A 230 22.15 5.38 -6.78
C LEU A 230 21.46 5.25 -8.15
N ARG A 231 20.71 6.28 -8.58
CA ARG A 231 19.89 6.34 -9.80
C ARG A 231 18.83 5.23 -9.84
N MET A 232 18.04 5.13 -8.77
CA MET A 232 17.01 4.12 -8.58
C MET A 232 15.61 4.76 -8.65
N PRO A 233 15.11 5.12 -9.85
CA PRO A 233 13.86 5.88 -10.00
C PRO A 233 12.62 5.16 -9.49
N LEU A 234 12.55 3.81 -9.63
CA LEU A 234 11.40 3.06 -9.11
C LEU A 234 11.40 3.07 -7.58
N THR A 235 12.57 2.90 -6.95
CA THR A 235 12.76 2.89 -5.49
C THR A 235 12.46 4.26 -4.92
N THR A 236 12.99 5.32 -5.52
CA THR A 236 12.67 6.70 -5.15
C THR A 236 11.16 6.95 -5.23
N SER A 237 10.52 6.55 -6.34
CA SER A 237 9.07 6.68 -6.51
C SER A 237 8.27 5.89 -5.47
N TYR A 238 8.74 4.69 -5.12
CA TYR A 238 8.07 3.85 -4.12
C TYR A 238 8.11 4.50 -2.74
N VAL A 239 9.27 5.01 -2.34
CA VAL A 239 9.44 5.71 -1.07
C VAL A 239 8.63 7.01 -1.06
N MET A 240 8.65 7.80 -2.15
CA MET A 240 7.82 9.00 -2.29
C MET A 240 6.32 8.70 -2.21
N PHE A 241 5.86 7.62 -2.82
CA PHE A 241 4.47 7.17 -2.71
C PHE A 241 4.07 6.95 -1.25
N TYR A 242 4.90 6.26 -0.46
CA TYR A 242 4.62 6.05 0.96
C TYR A 242 4.69 7.33 1.77
N ILE A 243 5.56 8.29 1.41
CA ILE A 243 5.63 9.58 2.10
C ILE A 243 4.37 10.43 1.81
N LEU A 244 3.97 10.53 0.54
CA LEU A 244 2.87 11.41 0.11
C LEU A 244 1.49 10.83 0.42
N PHE A 245 1.29 9.53 0.15
CA PHE A 245 -0.03 8.90 0.20
C PHE A 245 -0.14 7.84 1.29
N GLY A 246 0.96 7.11 1.53
CA GLY A 246 1.00 5.99 2.48
C GLY A 246 1.18 6.40 3.95
N THR A 247 1.69 7.60 4.26
CA THR A 247 2.16 7.92 5.61
C THR A 247 1.05 7.93 6.65
N THR A 248 -0.20 8.15 6.23
CA THR A 248 -1.40 8.13 7.09
C THR A 248 -2.06 6.76 7.13
N VAL A 249 -1.48 5.75 6.49
CA VAL A 249 -2.15 4.47 6.20
C VAL A 249 -1.26 3.29 6.57
N SER A 250 0.00 3.26 6.14
CA SER A 250 0.88 2.12 6.43
C SER A 250 2.37 2.47 6.40
N HIS A 251 3.15 1.62 7.09
CA HIS A 251 4.61 1.59 7.02
C HIS A 251 5.08 0.95 5.70
N PRO A 252 6.10 1.50 4.99
CA PRO A 252 6.54 1.04 3.66
C PRO A 252 7.03 -0.42 3.61
N ILE A 253 7.40 -0.97 4.77
CA ILE A 253 7.83 -2.36 4.97
C ILE A 253 7.11 -3.01 6.17
N MET A 254 5.83 -2.65 6.39
CA MET A 254 5.04 -3.13 7.54
C MET A 254 4.82 -4.64 7.56
N THR A 255 4.52 -5.21 6.38
CA THR A 255 4.16 -6.62 6.22
C THR A 255 5.10 -7.29 5.22
N ILE A 256 5.02 -8.62 5.14
CA ILE A 256 5.74 -9.39 4.12
C ILE A 256 5.44 -8.91 2.70
N THR A 257 4.21 -8.51 2.40
CA THR A 257 3.81 -7.96 1.08
C THR A 257 4.53 -6.65 0.78
N HIS A 258 4.58 -5.76 1.78
CA HIS A 258 5.27 -4.47 1.69
C HIS A 258 6.77 -4.66 1.50
N PHE A 259 7.38 -5.52 2.31
CA PHE A 259 8.80 -5.84 2.20
C PHE A 259 9.14 -6.49 0.85
N SER A 260 8.35 -7.47 0.39
CA SER A 260 8.53 -8.11 -0.92
C SER A 260 8.40 -7.12 -2.06
N SER A 261 7.44 -6.19 -1.97
CA SER A 261 7.26 -5.10 -2.93
C SER A 261 8.47 -4.17 -2.98
N PHE A 262 9.01 -3.80 -1.82
CA PHE A 262 10.20 -2.97 -1.70
C PHE A 262 11.43 -3.66 -2.32
N ILE A 263 11.67 -4.93 -1.98
CA ILE A 263 12.76 -5.72 -2.56
C ILE A 263 12.62 -5.84 -4.08
N LEU A 264 11.42 -6.10 -4.59
CA LEU A 264 11.19 -6.17 -6.02
C LEU A 264 11.54 -4.86 -6.72
N VAL A 265 11.10 -3.71 -6.17
CA VAL A 265 11.39 -2.39 -6.74
C VAL A 265 12.90 -2.15 -6.81
N VAL A 266 13.62 -2.49 -5.74
CA VAL A 266 15.09 -2.42 -5.69
C VAL A 266 15.71 -3.32 -6.77
N LEU A 267 15.26 -4.57 -6.90
CA LEU A 267 15.75 -5.51 -7.91
C LEU A 267 15.46 -5.04 -9.34
N LEU A 268 14.29 -4.45 -9.58
CA LEU A 268 13.93 -3.89 -10.88
C LEU A 268 14.82 -2.71 -11.25
N ASP A 269 15.10 -1.81 -10.32
CA ASP A 269 16.05 -0.71 -10.55
C ASP A 269 17.45 -1.26 -10.90
N PHE A 270 17.95 -2.27 -10.17
CA PHE A 270 19.23 -2.90 -10.50
C PHE A 270 19.21 -3.57 -11.87
N ALA A 271 18.14 -4.30 -12.21
CA ALA A 271 18.00 -4.95 -13.51
C ALA A 271 17.92 -3.93 -14.67
N MET A 272 17.25 -2.80 -14.44
CA MET A 272 17.12 -1.72 -15.40
C MET A 272 18.42 -0.93 -15.56
N LYS A 273 19.20 -0.75 -14.49
CA LYS A 273 20.51 -0.07 -14.54
C LYS A 273 21.48 -0.73 -15.53
N ASN A 274 21.35 -2.04 -15.72
CA ASN A 274 22.15 -2.81 -16.68
C ASN A 274 21.63 -2.75 -18.14
N LYS A 275 20.43 -2.20 -18.39
CA LYS A 275 19.78 -2.22 -19.71
C LYS A 275 19.27 -0.86 -20.22
N ILE A 276 19.04 0.11 -19.33
CA ILE A 276 18.42 1.39 -19.66
C ILE A 276 19.47 2.49 -19.52
N LYS A 277 19.92 3.03 -20.67
CA LYS A 277 20.44 4.40 -20.70
C LYS A 277 19.25 5.31 -20.40
N LEU A 278 19.10 5.72 -19.14
CA LEU A 278 18.18 6.78 -18.75
C LEU A 278 18.52 8.00 -19.61
N ARG A 279 17.51 8.54 -20.30
CA ARG A 279 17.61 9.76 -21.09
C ARG A 279 17.85 10.96 -20.19
#